data_AF-A0ABD3GFY2-F1
#
_entry.id   AF-A0ABD3GFY2-F1
#
_cell.length_a   1.000
_cell.length_b   1.000
_cell.length_c   1.000
_cell.angle_alpha   90.00
_cell.angle_beta   90.00
_cell.angle_gamma   90.00
#
_symmetry.space_group_name_H-M   'P 1'
#
loop_
_entity.id
_entity.type
_entity.pdbx_description
1 polymer ?
#
loop_
_entity_poly.entity_id
_entity_poly.type
_entity_poly.pdbx_seq_one_letter_code
_entity_poly.pdbx_strand_id
1 'polypeptide(L)'
;MGIQEEVIETARDIGHIEKEWRAAQLFMAKGPSATLEFLVDDAKAELYAYRAQALDGPCPHEQDGSLTIDPALRKKQEAWASLGDMSKDTAKQKFIQFLTTVLPEWKEWSDTQGEALRKAQSEGTAERILREFRVGKSRLSPNSGLRFGNLVQRK
;
A
#
# COMPACT_ATOMS: atom_id res chain seq x y z
N MET A 1 -22.52 13.96 -33.28
CA MET A 1 -21.22 13.28 -33.31
C MET A 1 -20.29 13.94 -32.29
N GLY A 2 -20.53 13.75 -30.99
CA GLY A 2 -19.71 14.40 -29.95
C GLY A 2 -19.65 13.66 -28.61
N ILE A 3 -20.31 12.51 -28.51
CA ILE A 3 -20.41 11.73 -27.26
C ILE A 3 -19.36 10.63 -27.17
N GLN A 4 -18.64 10.30 -28.25
CA GLN A 4 -17.65 9.21 -28.23
C GLN A 4 -16.23 9.69 -27.97
N GLU A 5 -15.85 10.91 -28.35
CA GLU A 5 -14.49 11.41 -28.08
C GLU A 5 -14.26 11.78 -26.61
N GLU A 6 -15.25 12.37 -25.92
CA GLU A 6 -15.14 12.72 -24.48
C GLU A 6 -15.04 11.47 -23.57
N VAL A 7 -15.69 10.38 -23.98
CA VAL A 7 -15.68 9.11 -23.25
C VAL A 7 -14.34 8.38 -23.40
N ILE A 8 -13.68 8.52 -24.56
CA ILE A 8 -12.36 7.92 -24.82
C ILE A 8 -11.26 8.69 -24.07
N GLU A 9 -11.35 10.01 -23.98
CA GLU A 9 -10.40 10.83 -23.22
C GLU A 9 -10.50 10.53 -21.72
N THR A 10 -11.71 10.45 -21.18
CA THR A 10 -11.96 10.06 -19.78
C THR A 10 -11.45 8.64 -19.48
N ALA A 11 -11.64 7.68 -20.39
CA ALA A 11 -11.14 6.31 -20.21
C ALA A 11 -9.60 6.21 -20.19
N ARG A 12 -8.91 7.05 -20.97
CA ARG A 12 -7.45 7.12 -20.96
C ARG A 12 -6.94 7.71 -19.63
N ASP A 13 -7.66 8.68 -19.08
CA ASP A 13 -7.35 9.30 -17.78
C ASP A 13 -7.57 8.33 -16.61
N ILE A 14 -8.66 7.55 -16.62
CA ILE A 14 -8.94 6.51 -15.61
C ILE A 14 -7.82 5.46 -15.54
N GLY A 15 -7.29 5.03 -16.69
CA GLY A 15 -6.17 4.09 -16.74
C GLY A 15 -4.88 4.65 -16.14
N HIS A 16 -4.63 5.95 -16.31
CA HIS A 16 -3.50 6.63 -15.71
C HIS A 16 -3.67 6.79 -14.19
N ILE A 17 -4.86 7.21 -13.75
CA ILE A 17 -5.23 7.36 -12.35
C ILE A 17 -5.07 6.04 -11.60
N GLU A 18 -5.56 4.93 -12.17
CA GLU A 18 -5.42 3.59 -11.56
C GLU A 18 -3.95 3.20 -11.32
N LYS A 19 -3.09 3.52 -12.27
CA LYS A 19 -1.66 3.21 -12.17
C LYS A 19 -0.99 4.04 -11.08
N GLU A 20 -1.24 5.35 -11.04
CA GLU A 20 -0.71 6.24 -10.01
C GLU A 20 -1.30 5.91 -8.63
N TRP A 21 -2.59 5.58 -8.56
CA TRP A 21 -3.27 5.15 -7.34
C TRP A 21 -2.61 3.92 -6.72
N ARG A 22 -2.29 2.90 -7.53
CA ARG A 22 -1.58 1.71 -7.06
C ARG A 22 -0.17 2.03 -6.57
N ALA A 23 0.56 2.89 -7.28
CA ALA A 23 1.89 3.33 -6.89
C ALA A 23 1.85 4.11 -5.55
N ALA A 24 0.88 4.99 -5.40
CA ALA A 24 0.65 5.77 -4.18
C ALA A 24 0.25 4.87 -3.00
N GLN A 25 -0.60 3.86 -3.21
CA GLN A 25 -0.91 2.87 -2.17
C GLN A 25 0.31 2.03 -1.77
N LEU A 26 1.17 1.68 -2.74
CA LEU A 26 2.42 0.99 -2.46
C LEU A 26 3.36 1.87 -1.62
N PHE A 27 3.45 3.16 -1.92
CA PHE A 27 4.18 4.13 -1.11
C PHE A 27 3.62 4.23 0.32
N MET A 28 2.30 4.29 0.48
CA MET A 28 1.68 4.28 1.82
C MET A 28 2.01 3.00 2.62
N ALA A 29 2.24 1.87 1.96
CA ALA A 29 2.48 0.58 2.61
C ALA A 29 3.96 0.24 2.82
N LYS A 30 4.85 0.74 1.97
CA LYS A 30 6.28 0.37 1.91
C LYS A 30 7.22 1.58 1.90
N GLY A 31 6.68 2.77 1.77
CA GLY A 31 7.43 4.02 1.74
C GLY A 31 8.12 4.28 3.08
N PRO A 32 9.02 5.28 3.11
CA PRO A 32 9.73 5.64 4.32
C PRO A 32 8.74 6.06 5.40
N SER A 33 8.65 5.27 6.48
CA SER A 33 7.73 5.53 7.60
C SER A 33 7.90 6.93 8.17
N ALA A 34 9.15 7.42 8.25
CA ALA A 34 9.46 8.76 8.76
C ALA A 34 8.65 9.86 8.05
N THR A 35 8.58 9.83 6.72
CA THR A 35 7.85 10.83 5.92
C THR A 35 6.34 10.80 6.20
N LEU A 36 5.78 9.62 6.46
CA LEU A 36 4.37 9.45 6.83
C LEU A 36 4.12 9.81 8.30
N GLU A 37 5.09 9.59 9.19
CA GLU A 37 5.00 9.90 10.61
C GLU A 37 4.99 11.40 10.86
N PHE A 38 5.80 12.17 10.13
CA PHE A 38 5.83 13.65 10.20
C PHE A 38 4.62 14.34 9.57
N LEU A 39 3.73 13.59 8.91
CA LEU A 39 2.52 14.14 8.32
C LEU A 39 1.55 14.62 9.41
N VAL A 40 0.95 15.80 9.20
CA VAL A 40 -0.05 16.37 10.11
C VAL A 40 -1.24 15.42 10.24
N ASP A 41 -1.81 15.30 11.44
CA ASP A 41 -2.93 14.38 11.69
C ASP A 41 -4.16 14.68 10.83
N ASP A 42 -4.40 15.95 10.48
CA ASP A 42 -5.39 16.37 9.48
C ASP A 42 -5.13 15.73 8.11
N ALA A 43 -3.91 15.83 7.60
CA ALA A 43 -3.55 15.26 6.31
C ALA A 43 -3.63 13.73 6.32
N LYS A 44 -3.34 13.08 7.46
CA LYS A 44 -3.52 11.63 7.63
C LYS A 44 -5.00 11.25 7.58
N ALA A 45 -5.87 12.11 8.13
CA ALA A 45 -7.32 11.92 8.10
C ALA A 45 -7.90 12.08 6.70
N GLU A 46 -7.48 13.10 5.95
CA GLU A 46 -7.90 13.29 4.56
C GLU A 46 -7.43 12.17 3.62
N LEU A 47 -6.16 11.76 3.72
CA LEU A 47 -5.65 10.62 2.94
C LEU A 47 -6.44 9.33 3.23
N TYR A 48 -6.79 9.10 4.49
CA TYR A 48 -7.63 7.97 4.87
C TYR A 48 -9.02 8.07 4.25
N ALA A 49 -9.65 9.24 4.32
CA ALA A 49 -10.98 9.50 3.77
C ALA A 49 -11.04 9.21 2.26
N TYR A 50 -10.12 9.78 1.48
CA TYR A 50 -10.10 9.53 0.03
C TYR A 50 -9.83 8.05 -0.30
N ARG A 51 -8.98 7.38 0.49
CA ARG A 51 -8.72 5.95 0.31
C ARG A 51 -9.93 5.09 0.61
N ALA A 52 -10.63 5.36 1.70
CA ALA A 52 -11.85 4.65 2.06
C ALA A 52 -12.94 4.87 1.00
N GLN A 53 -13.11 6.10 0.52
CA GLN A 53 -14.03 6.41 -0.58
C GLN A 53 -13.68 5.66 -1.89
N ALA A 54 -12.39 5.55 -2.22
CA ALA A 54 -11.94 4.86 -3.42
C ALA A 54 -12.15 3.34 -3.36
N LEU A 55 -12.09 2.74 -2.16
CA LEU A 55 -12.24 1.29 -1.95
C LEU A 55 -13.69 0.92 -1.67
N ASP A 56 -14.23 1.42 -0.57
CA ASP A 56 -15.54 1.07 -0.02
C ASP A 56 -16.66 1.89 -0.68
N GLY A 57 -16.39 3.15 -1.04
CA GLY A 57 -17.40 4.08 -1.59
C GLY A 57 -17.92 5.06 -0.54
N PRO A 58 -19.13 5.63 -0.71
CA PRO A 58 -19.67 6.63 0.21
C PRO A 58 -19.75 6.09 1.64
N CYS A 59 -19.44 6.96 2.60
CA CYS A 59 -19.40 6.61 4.01
C CYS A 59 -20.78 6.08 4.46
N PRO A 60 -20.87 4.85 5.00
CA PRO A 60 -22.14 4.31 5.48
C PRO A 60 -22.67 5.17 6.63
N HIS A 61 -23.91 5.64 6.51
CA HIS A 61 -24.57 6.57 7.44
C HIS A 61 -24.82 5.97 8.84
N GLU A 62 -24.54 4.68 9.03
CA GLU A 62 -24.70 3.97 10.29
C GLU A 62 -23.46 4.18 11.17
N GLN A 63 -23.27 5.41 11.65
CA GLN A 63 -22.34 5.69 12.75
C GLN A 63 -22.90 5.10 14.04
N ASP A 64 -22.62 3.82 14.24
CA ASP A 64 -22.79 3.16 15.52
C ASP A 64 -21.95 3.90 16.58
N GLY A 65 -22.52 4.13 17.77
CA GLY A 65 -22.00 5.03 18.80
C GLY A 65 -20.60 4.71 19.35
N SER A 66 -19.94 3.65 18.84
CA SER A 66 -18.59 3.19 19.17
C SER A 66 -17.47 4.13 18.71
N LEU A 67 -17.74 5.05 17.78
CA LEU A 67 -16.72 5.95 17.20
C LEU A 67 -16.41 7.16 18.09
N THR A 68 -17.07 7.23 19.25
CA THR A 68 -16.92 8.30 20.23
C THR A 68 -15.64 8.21 21.05
N ILE A 69 -15.02 7.02 21.13
CA ILE A 69 -13.91 6.72 22.06
C ILE A 69 -12.57 7.29 21.59
N ASP A 70 -12.32 7.33 20.27
CA ASP A 70 -11.05 7.79 19.70
C ASP A 70 -11.20 9.08 18.88
N PRO A 71 -10.67 10.24 19.34
CA PRO A 71 -10.81 11.51 18.62
C PRO A 71 -10.13 11.49 17.25
N ALA A 72 -9.04 10.74 17.09
CA ALA A 72 -8.34 10.59 15.82
C ALA A 72 -9.15 9.77 14.80
N LEU A 73 -9.91 8.78 15.26
CA LEU A 73 -10.78 7.97 14.39
C LEU A 73 -12.01 8.77 13.97
N ARG A 74 -12.58 9.54 14.90
CA ARG A 74 -13.69 10.46 14.60
C ARG A 74 -13.32 11.43 13.49
N LYS A 75 -12.13 12.04 13.57
CA LYS A 75 -11.63 12.98 12.56
C LYS A 75 -11.48 12.34 11.17
N LYS A 76 -10.96 11.11 11.11
CA LYS A 76 -10.87 10.31 9.87
C LYS A 76 -12.24 10.05 9.26
N GLN A 77 -13.23 9.74 10.09
CA GLN A 77 -14.60 9.50 9.62
C GLN A 77 -15.33 10.75 9.23
N GLU A 78 -15.14 11.85 9.95
CA GLU A 78 -15.70 13.16 9.58
C GLU A 78 -15.17 13.60 8.22
N ALA A 79 -13.85 13.45 7.99
CA ALA A 79 -13.25 13.68 6.69
C ALA A 79 -13.87 12.78 5.60
N TRP A 80 -14.11 11.49 5.88
CA TRP A 80 -14.75 10.57 4.94
C TRP A 80 -16.21 10.92 4.67
N ALA A 81 -16.99 11.23 5.71
CA ALA A 81 -18.37 11.68 5.59
C ALA A 81 -18.49 12.99 4.80
N SER A 82 -17.52 13.91 4.96
CA SER A 82 -17.48 15.16 4.21
C SER A 82 -17.27 14.98 2.70
N LEU A 83 -16.83 13.81 2.24
CA LEU A 83 -16.68 13.51 0.80
C LEU A 83 -18.03 13.20 0.13
N GLY A 84 -19.05 12.82 0.89
CA GLY A 84 -20.40 12.54 0.37
C GLY A 84 -20.45 11.46 -0.72
N ASP A 85 -21.24 11.70 -1.77
CA ASP A 85 -21.42 10.81 -2.93
C ASP A 85 -20.30 10.94 -3.98
N MET A 86 -19.06 11.18 -3.55
CA MET A 86 -17.92 11.26 -4.46
C MET A 86 -17.67 9.91 -5.15
N SER A 87 -17.53 9.93 -6.47
CA SER A 87 -17.22 8.74 -7.27
C SER A 87 -15.83 8.20 -6.97
N LYS A 88 -15.64 6.87 -7.09
CA LYS A 88 -14.36 6.21 -6.78
C LYS A 88 -13.20 6.75 -7.60
N ASP A 89 -13.42 7.07 -8.87
CA ASP A 89 -12.39 7.61 -9.77
C ASP A 89 -11.94 9.01 -9.33
N THR A 90 -12.90 9.88 -9.00
CA THR A 90 -12.62 11.22 -8.46
C THR A 90 -11.89 11.12 -7.12
N ALA A 91 -12.26 10.18 -6.24
CA ALA A 91 -11.60 9.97 -4.96
C ALA A 91 -10.13 9.56 -5.13
N LYS A 92 -9.82 8.66 -6.07
CA LYS A 92 -8.43 8.27 -6.39
C LYS A 92 -7.63 9.45 -6.92
N GLN A 93 -8.19 10.22 -7.84
CA GLN A 93 -7.54 11.41 -8.39
C GLN A 93 -7.24 12.44 -7.29
N LYS A 94 -8.21 12.71 -6.41
CA LYS A 94 -8.04 13.62 -5.27
C LYS A 94 -6.99 13.12 -4.29
N PHE A 95 -6.95 11.82 -4.01
CA PHE A 95 -5.90 11.24 -3.19
C PHE A 95 -4.51 11.46 -3.78
N ILE A 96 -4.33 11.18 -5.07
CA ILE A 96 -3.04 11.35 -5.75
C ILE A 96 -2.63 12.83 -5.71
N GLN A 97 -3.55 13.73 -6.05
CA GLN A 97 -3.32 15.18 -6.01
C GLN A 97 -2.89 15.62 -4.62
N PHE A 98 -3.64 15.24 -3.58
CA PHE A 98 -3.34 15.61 -2.20
C PHE A 98 -2.02 15.01 -1.72
N LEU A 99 -1.75 13.73 -2.01
CA LEU A 99 -0.50 13.08 -1.66
C LEU A 99 0.70 13.76 -2.34
N THR A 100 0.56 14.18 -3.60
CA THR A 100 1.61 14.96 -4.29
C THR A 100 1.80 16.35 -3.70
N THR A 101 0.73 17.00 -3.21
CA THR A 101 0.84 18.29 -2.52
C THR A 101 1.56 18.16 -1.19
N VAL A 102 1.25 17.14 -0.40
CA VAL A 102 1.85 17.00 0.94
C VAL A 102 3.25 16.37 0.87
N LEU A 103 3.45 15.39 -0.03
CA LEU A 103 4.68 14.58 -0.10
C LEU A 103 5.14 14.36 -1.55
N PRO A 104 5.63 15.37 -2.29
CA PRO A 104 6.04 15.19 -3.69
C PRO A 104 7.09 14.06 -3.90
N GLU A 105 7.89 13.77 -2.87
CA GLU A 105 8.90 12.70 -2.83
C GLU A 105 8.32 11.28 -3.10
N TRP A 106 7.00 11.07 -2.91
CA TRP A 106 6.39 9.76 -3.18
C TRP A 106 6.52 9.34 -4.64
N LYS A 107 6.55 10.31 -5.58
CA LYS A 107 6.69 10.01 -7.01
C LYS A 107 8.07 9.44 -7.33
N GLU A 108 9.13 10.09 -6.84
CA GLU A 108 10.51 9.62 -7.00
C GLU A 108 10.73 8.25 -6.36
N TRP A 109 10.16 8.05 -5.17
CA TRP A 109 10.19 6.75 -4.51
C TRP A 109 9.46 5.69 -5.36
N SER A 110 8.29 6.03 -5.89
CA SER A 110 7.49 5.09 -6.67
C SER A 110 8.15 4.70 -8.00
N ASP A 111 8.85 5.63 -8.65
CA ASP A 111 9.62 5.36 -9.86
C ASP A 111 10.79 4.41 -9.57
N THR A 112 11.50 4.66 -8.47
CA THR A 112 12.61 3.81 -8.01
C THR A 112 12.12 2.39 -7.69
N GLN A 113 10.98 2.26 -7.00
CA GLN A 113 10.37 0.96 -6.71
C GLN A 113 9.75 0.31 -7.94
N GLY A 114 9.24 1.09 -8.88
CA GLY A 114 8.76 0.62 -10.17
C GLY A 114 9.87 -0.04 -10.98
N GLU A 115 11.07 0.55 -10.96
CA GLU A 115 12.28 -0.04 -11.55
C GLU A 115 12.71 -1.32 -10.83
N ALA A 116 12.71 -1.30 -9.48
CA ALA A 116 13.01 -2.48 -8.68
C ALA A 116 12.02 -3.64 -8.94
N LEU A 117 10.73 -3.34 -9.10
CA LEU A 117 9.69 -4.30 -9.45
C LEU A 117 9.85 -4.82 -10.88
N ARG A 118 10.14 -3.98 -11.87
CA ARG A 118 10.45 -4.43 -13.25
C ARG A 118 11.65 -5.36 -13.27
N LYS A 119 12.70 -5.01 -12.53
CA LYS A 119 13.90 -5.84 -12.39
C LYS A 119 13.60 -7.17 -11.70
N ALA A 120 12.80 -7.16 -10.63
CA ALA A 120 12.34 -8.38 -9.96
C ALA A 120 11.39 -9.23 -10.82
N GLN A 121 10.67 -8.63 -11.78
CA GLN A 121 9.85 -9.36 -12.74
C GLN A 121 10.70 -10.04 -13.82
N SER A 122 11.84 -9.43 -14.19
CA SER A 122 12.83 -10.03 -15.10
C SER A 122 13.61 -11.18 -14.45
N GLU A 123 13.84 -11.11 -13.13
CA GLU A 123 14.27 -12.24 -12.31
C GLU A 123 13.05 -13.02 -11.84
N GLY A 124 12.37 -13.70 -12.76
CA GLY A 124 11.10 -14.38 -12.54
C GLY A 124 11.00 -14.96 -11.13
N THR A 125 10.10 -14.42 -10.31
CA THR A 125 9.95 -14.83 -8.90
C THR A 125 9.73 -16.35 -8.78
N ALA A 126 9.09 -16.95 -9.79
CA ALA A 126 8.98 -18.39 -9.95
C ALA A 126 10.34 -19.09 -10.13
N GLU A 127 11.26 -18.55 -10.95
CA GLU A 127 12.61 -19.09 -11.11
C GLU A 127 13.46 -18.98 -9.84
N ARG A 128 13.31 -17.87 -9.10
CA ARG A 128 14.00 -17.71 -7.81
C ARG A 128 13.50 -18.70 -6.78
N ILE A 129 12.17 -18.84 -6.66
CA ILE A 129 11.55 -19.86 -5.78
C ILE A 129 11.99 -21.27 -6.21
N LEU A 130 11.96 -21.59 -7.51
CA LEU A 130 12.41 -22.89 -8.02
C LEU A 130 13.89 -23.14 -7.78
N ARG A 131 14.75 -22.11 -7.82
CA ARG A 131 16.18 -22.20 -7.51
C ARG A 131 16.41 -22.51 -6.04
N GLU A 132 15.73 -21.81 -5.13
CA GLU A 132 15.79 -22.05 -3.68
C GLU A 132 15.37 -23.49 -3.34
N PHE A 133 14.25 -23.97 -3.92
CA PHE A 133 13.82 -25.36 -3.75
C PHE A 133 14.77 -26.38 -4.39
N ARG A 134 15.43 -26.04 -5.50
CA ARG A 134 16.40 -26.91 -6.18
C ARG A 134 17.72 -27.03 -5.40
N VAL A 135 18.15 -25.96 -4.73
CA VAL A 135 19.34 -25.96 -3.85
C VAL A 135 19.07 -26.68 -2.52
N GLY A 136 17.83 -26.64 -2.02
CA GLY A 136 17.42 -27.28 -0.77
C GLY A 136 17.34 -28.81 -0.76
N LYS A 137 17.46 -29.50 -1.91
CA LYS A 137 17.37 -30.98 -1.98
C LYS A 137 18.68 -31.75 -1.73
N SER A 138 19.80 -31.06 -1.44
CA SER A 138 21.13 -31.72 -1.35
C SER A 138 21.74 -31.81 0.04
N ARG A 139 21.00 -31.59 1.14
CA ARG A 139 21.51 -31.82 2.52
C ARG A 139 20.58 -32.67 3.38
N LEU A 140 20.32 -33.89 2.93
CA LEU A 140 20.04 -34.99 3.86
C LEU A 140 21.16 -36.02 3.68
N SER A 141 22.27 -35.80 4.38
CA SER A 141 23.25 -36.86 4.62
C SER A 141 22.92 -37.51 5.96
N PRO A 142 22.79 -38.84 6.03
CA PRO A 142 22.49 -39.55 7.26
C PRO A 142 23.78 -39.92 7.97
N ASN A 143 24.36 -39.03 8.79
CA ASN A 143 25.29 -39.47 9.84
C ASN A 143 25.59 -38.38 10.87
N SER A 144 25.14 -38.57 12.11
CA SER A 144 25.82 -38.04 13.28
C SER A 144 25.38 -38.79 14.53
N GLY A 145 26.22 -39.76 14.91
CA GLY A 145 26.11 -40.48 16.17
C GLY A 145 26.12 -39.52 17.37
N LEU A 146 25.19 -39.76 18.29
CA LEU A 146 25.17 -39.20 19.63
C LEU A 146 26.43 -39.62 20.39
N ARG A 147 27.37 -38.69 20.57
CA ARG A 147 28.34 -38.76 21.68
C ARG A 147 27.95 -37.70 22.71
N PHE A 148 27.25 -38.15 23.75
CA PHE A 148 27.07 -37.38 24.98
C PHE A 148 28.41 -37.31 25.72
N GLY A 149 29.06 -36.15 25.69
CA GLY A 149 30.15 -35.80 26.60
C GLY A 149 29.57 -35.10 27.82
N ASN A 150 29.46 -35.81 28.94
CA ASN A 150 29.15 -35.24 30.25
C ASN A 150 30.33 -34.40 30.75
N LEU A 151 30.07 -33.12 31.08
CA LEU A 151 31.01 -32.27 31.80
C LEU A 151 30.41 -31.92 33.17
N VAL A 152 30.73 -32.74 34.17
CA VAL A 152 30.56 -32.43 35.60
C VAL A 152 31.96 -32.22 36.16
N GLN A 153 32.25 -31.02 36.66
CA GLN A 153 33.03 -30.78 37.88
C GLN A 153 32.94 -29.27 38.20
N ARG A 154 32.18 -28.90 39.23
CA ARG A 154 32.42 -27.67 40.00
C ARG A 154 32.98 -28.10 41.34
N LYS A 155 34.15 -27.59 41.67
CA LYS A 155 34.78 -27.64 42.98
C LYS A 155 34.29 -26.46 43.81
#